data_AF-A0A4R8IE93-F1
#
_entry.id   AF-A0A4R8IE93-F1
#
_cell.length_a   1.000
_cell.length_b   1.000
_cell.length_c   1.000
_cell.angle_alpha   90.00
_cell.angle_beta   90.00
_cell.angle_gamma   90.00
#
_symmetry.space_group_name_H-M   'P 1'
#
loop_
_entity.id
_entity.type
_entity.pdbx_description
1 polymer ?
#
loop_
_entity_poly.entity_id
_entity_poly.type
_entity_poly.pdbx_seq_one_letter_code
_entity_poly.pdbx_strand_id
1 'polypeptide(L)'
;MTKDSDSTFIKYQKDRCEFFKVSEIQNIDSKFIFRFWTDSYVLEIKKNEDQIFGSLIFSVEDTNIKKNYFRKEFVLDRKKTEKIYNKITDENFNLPNLKWESGFDGNLFIYEIKNFNFYDYKSYATCCNDISEAKKHLELNDFITSLIDIKEISNTFSNQIPFVCYKNYNGAYGTCKVEELKTNKKIRKYNRSKKLSQCKPSEQRPKIQTFKTS
;
A
#
# COMPACT_ATOMS: atom_id res chain seq x y z
N MET A 1 -11.94 30.36 -2.43
CA MET A 1 -11.64 28.92 -2.54
C MET A 1 -12.85 28.17 -2.00
N THR A 2 -13.53 27.40 -2.84
CA THR A 2 -14.80 26.73 -2.50
C THR A 2 -14.52 25.45 -1.70
N LYS A 3 -15.21 25.31 -0.56
CA LYS A 3 -15.07 24.23 0.44
C LYS A 3 -15.17 22.79 -0.08
N ASP A 4 -15.68 22.58 -1.29
CA ASP A 4 -16.03 21.24 -1.79
C ASP A 4 -14.88 20.53 -2.52
N SER A 5 -13.95 21.27 -3.14
CA SER A 5 -12.78 20.66 -3.82
C SER A 5 -11.75 20.10 -2.85
N ASP A 6 -11.69 20.64 -1.63
CA ASP A 6 -10.76 20.20 -0.57
C ASP A 6 -11.14 18.81 0.00
N SER A 7 -12.35 18.28 -0.26
CA SER A 7 -12.86 17.09 0.42
C SER A 7 -12.37 15.75 -0.16
N THR A 8 -12.22 15.63 -1.48
CA THR A 8 -11.93 14.35 -2.13
C THR A 8 -10.43 14.04 -2.17
N PHE A 9 -9.60 15.05 -2.46
CA PHE A 9 -8.15 14.90 -2.49
C PHE A 9 -7.61 14.49 -1.11
N ILE A 10 -8.00 15.23 -0.06
CA ILE A 10 -7.61 14.94 1.32
C ILE A 10 -8.08 13.55 1.74
N LYS A 11 -9.30 13.14 1.34
CA LYS A 11 -9.79 11.79 1.58
C LYS A 11 -8.90 10.74 0.95
N TYR A 12 -8.56 10.86 -0.34
CA TYR A 12 -7.69 9.90 -1.02
C TYR A 12 -6.28 9.85 -0.42
N GLN A 13 -5.75 10.99 -0.01
CA GLN A 13 -4.46 11.04 0.68
C GLN A 13 -4.50 10.29 2.01
N LYS A 14 -5.55 10.51 2.82
CA LYS A 14 -5.77 9.81 4.09
C LYS A 14 -5.99 8.32 3.91
N ASP A 15 -6.81 7.92 2.95
CA ASP A 15 -7.09 6.51 2.64
C ASP A 15 -5.79 5.78 2.22
N ARG A 16 -4.95 6.43 1.39
CA ARG A 16 -3.63 5.89 1.00
C ARG A 16 -2.69 5.77 2.21
N CYS A 17 -2.62 6.80 3.04
CA CYS A 17 -1.82 6.79 4.27
C CYS A 17 -2.28 5.68 5.24
N GLU A 18 -3.59 5.50 5.44
CA GLU A 18 -4.17 4.42 6.23
C GLU A 18 -3.80 3.06 5.64
N PHE A 19 -3.93 2.88 4.31
CA PHE A 19 -3.62 1.63 3.64
C PHE A 19 -2.18 1.19 3.85
N PHE A 20 -1.21 2.09 3.72
CA PHE A 20 0.22 1.77 3.92
C PHE A 20 0.69 1.91 5.37
N LYS A 21 -0.17 2.37 6.29
CA LYS A 21 0.17 2.68 7.69
C LYS A 21 1.33 3.67 7.81
N VAL A 22 1.22 4.77 7.08
CA VAL A 22 2.14 5.90 7.16
C VAL A 22 1.38 7.17 7.51
N SER A 23 2.03 8.12 8.16
CA SER A 23 1.40 9.41 8.50
C SER A 23 1.35 10.31 7.27
N GLU A 24 0.37 11.22 7.19
CA GLU A 24 0.37 12.28 6.18
C GLU A 24 1.69 13.07 6.24
N ILE A 25 2.37 13.23 5.11
CA ILE A 25 3.75 13.75 5.06
C ILE A 25 3.87 15.15 5.66
N GLN A 26 2.83 15.97 5.54
CA GLN A 26 2.75 17.31 6.12
C GLN A 26 2.89 17.30 7.65
N ASN A 27 2.40 16.23 8.30
CA ASN A 27 2.37 16.11 9.76
C ASN A 27 3.64 15.50 10.35
N ILE A 28 4.62 15.10 9.53
CA ILE A 28 5.84 14.46 10.00
C ILE A 28 6.89 15.50 10.31
N ASP A 29 7.47 15.47 11.50
CA ASP A 29 8.59 16.31 11.89
C ASP A 29 9.90 15.75 11.33
N SER A 30 10.35 16.32 10.21
CA SER A 30 11.57 15.92 9.49
C SER A 30 12.04 17.05 8.60
N LYS A 31 13.37 17.18 8.40
CA LYS A 31 13.93 18.21 7.51
C LYS A 31 13.58 17.95 6.05
N PHE A 32 13.55 16.68 5.65
CA PHE A 32 13.18 16.31 4.30
C PHE A 32 12.50 14.95 4.27
N ILE A 33 11.43 14.84 3.49
CA ILE A 33 10.77 13.58 3.20
C ILE A 33 10.41 13.54 1.72
N PHE A 34 10.73 12.43 1.08
CA PHE A 34 10.23 12.10 -0.25
C PHE A 34 9.45 10.79 -0.16
N ARG A 35 8.30 10.74 -0.83
CA ARG A 35 7.57 9.51 -1.07
C ARG A 35 7.29 9.32 -2.55
N PHE A 36 7.53 8.11 -3.00
CA PHE A 36 7.11 7.62 -4.29
C PHE A 36 6.09 6.50 -4.07
N TRP A 37 4.86 6.72 -4.53
CA TRP A 37 3.75 5.81 -4.31
C TRP A 37 3.46 5.01 -5.58
N THR A 38 3.17 3.73 -5.36
CA THR A 38 2.56 2.83 -6.32
C THR A 38 1.36 2.16 -5.65
N ASP A 39 0.60 1.37 -6.41
CA ASP A 39 -0.52 0.60 -5.86
C ASP A 39 -0.05 -0.50 -4.87
N SER A 40 1.19 -0.98 -5.02
CA SER A 40 1.70 -2.12 -4.24
C SER A 40 2.60 -1.72 -3.07
N TYR A 41 3.32 -0.60 -3.21
CA TYR A 41 4.27 -0.12 -2.22
C TYR A 41 4.41 1.39 -2.23
N VAL A 42 4.95 1.92 -1.13
CA VAL A 42 5.50 3.28 -1.05
C VAL A 42 6.99 3.20 -0.72
N LEU A 43 7.81 3.86 -1.55
CA LEU A 43 9.19 4.17 -1.21
C LEU A 43 9.19 5.48 -0.42
N GLU A 44 9.79 5.46 0.76
CA GLU A 44 9.94 6.64 1.60
C GLU A 44 11.43 6.89 1.87
N ILE A 45 11.88 8.12 1.63
CA ILE A 45 13.21 8.61 1.95
C ILE A 45 13.03 9.76 2.93
N LYS A 46 13.65 9.67 4.11
CA LYS A 46 13.57 10.67 5.18
C LYS A 46 14.96 11.15 5.53
N LYS A 47 15.13 12.45 5.79
CA LYS A 47 16.35 13.01 6.35
C LYS A 47 16.03 13.74 7.64
N ASN A 48 16.61 13.24 8.73
CA ASN A 48 16.60 13.88 10.03
C ASN A 48 18.04 14.28 10.34
N GLU A 49 18.28 15.59 10.40
CA GLU A 49 19.63 16.13 10.62
C GLU A 49 20.64 15.55 9.62
N ASP A 50 21.61 14.77 10.10
CA ASP A 50 22.68 14.17 9.30
C ASP A 50 22.39 12.71 8.88
N GLN A 51 21.23 12.17 9.28
CA GLN A 51 20.85 10.79 9.00
C GLN A 51 19.79 10.72 7.90
N ILE A 52 20.05 9.88 6.91
CA ILE A 52 19.13 9.60 5.81
C ILE A 52 18.65 8.16 5.92
N PHE A 53 17.34 7.99 5.98
CA PHE A 53 16.64 6.72 6.11
C PHE A 53 15.85 6.43 4.85
N GLY A 54 15.84 5.17 4.44
CA GLY A 54 15.10 4.70 3.29
C GLY A 54 14.30 3.45 3.64
N SER A 55 13.06 3.39 3.19
CA SER A 55 12.19 2.23 3.43
C SER A 55 11.26 1.99 2.25
N LEU A 56 11.03 0.72 1.94
CA LEU A 56 10.02 0.26 1.01
C LEU A 56 8.89 -0.41 1.80
N ILE A 57 7.70 0.18 1.78
CA ILE A 57 6.56 -0.27 2.59
C ILE A 57 5.53 -0.88 1.67
N PHE A 58 5.29 -2.18 1.80
CA PHE A 58 4.25 -2.91 1.09
C PHE A 58 3.00 -3.07 1.94
N SER A 59 1.84 -3.13 1.30
CA SER A 59 0.57 -3.38 1.96
C SER A 59 -0.41 -4.09 1.03
N VAL A 60 -1.20 -4.99 1.61
CA VAL A 60 -2.36 -5.62 0.97
C VAL A 60 -3.53 -5.67 1.93
N GLU A 61 -4.75 -5.61 1.41
CA GLU A 61 -6.00 -5.80 2.15
C GLU A 61 -6.60 -7.18 1.84
N ASP A 62 -7.05 -7.90 2.88
CA ASP A 62 -7.84 -9.13 2.73
C ASP A 62 -9.17 -8.80 2.03
N THR A 63 -9.51 -9.54 0.98
CA THR A 63 -10.77 -9.31 0.25
C THR A 63 -11.99 -9.77 1.03
N ASN A 64 -11.83 -10.65 2.03
CA ASN A 64 -12.93 -11.20 2.81
C ASN A 64 -13.25 -10.36 4.06
N ILE A 65 -12.26 -9.63 4.57
CA ILE A 65 -12.38 -8.83 5.79
C ILE A 65 -11.91 -7.41 5.51
N LYS A 66 -12.86 -6.48 5.43
CA LYS A 66 -12.58 -5.07 5.19
C LYS A 66 -11.64 -4.52 6.27
N LYS A 67 -10.68 -3.69 5.85
CA LYS A 67 -9.66 -3.07 6.71
C LYS A 67 -8.75 -4.07 7.46
N ASN A 68 -8.70 -5.32 7.03
CA ASN A 68 -7.70 -6.27 7.50
C ASN A 68 -6.50 -6.24 6.56
N TYR A 69 -5.38 -5.68 7.04
CA TYR A 69 -4.22 -5.42 6.21
C TYR A 69 -3.02 -6.26 6.63
N PHE A 70 -2.28 -6.77 5.65
CA PHE A 70 -0.93 -7.29 5.85
C PHE A 70 0.06 -6.29 5.29
N ARG A 71 0.95 -5.79 6.15
CA ARG A 71 1.90 -4.73 5.82
C ARG A 71 3.30 -5.17 6.20
N LYS A 72 4.27 -4.76 5.40
CA LYS A 72 5.67 -5.00 5.72
C LYS A 72 6.55 -3.88 5.23
N GLU A 73 7.43 -3.43 6.10
CA GLU A 73 8.47 -2.46 5.81
C GLU A 73 9.80 -3.18 5.58
N PHE A 74 10.50 -2.77 4.53
CA PHE A 74 11.85 -3.22 4.20
C PHE A 74 12.77 -2.01 4.22
N VAL A 75 13.66 -1.97 5.22
CA VAL A 75 14.66 -0.90 5.35
C VAL A 75 15.68 -1.04 4.23
N LEU A 76 15.98 0.07 3.57
CA LEU A 76 16.94 0.12 2.47
C LEU A 76 18.35 0.35 3.02
N ASP A 77 19.33 -0.20 2.31
CA ASP A 77 20.73 0.07 2.59
C ASP A 77 21.04 1.58 2.49
N ARG A 78 21.91 2.05 3.38
CA ARG A 78 22.28 3.46 3.50
C ARG A 78 22.83 4.02 2.18
N LYS A 79 23.71 3.27 1.48
CA LYS A 79 24.32 3.77 0.23
C LYS A 79 23.27 3.96 -0.87
N LYS A 80 22.28 3.06 -0.94
CA LYS A 80 21.18 3.17 -1.90
C LYS A 80 20.29 4.37 -1.57
N THR A 81 19.97 4.51 -0.30
CA THR A 81 19.16 5.62 0.23
C THR A 81 19.80 6.97 -0.06
N GLU A 82 21.11 7.12 0.20
CA GLU A 82 21.85 8.35 -0.07
C GLU A 82 21.89 8.69 -1.56
N LYS A 83 22.07 7.70 -2.44
CA LYS A 83 22.02 7.91 -3.90
C LYS A 83 20.65 8.42 -4.36
N ILE A 84 19.58 7.86 -3.82
CA ILE A 84 18.21 8.28 -4.15
C ILE A 84 17.97 9.70 -3.64
N TYR A 85 18.30 9.98 -2.38
CA TYR A 85 18.21 11.31 -1.80
C TYR A 85 18.94 12.36 -2.66
N ASN A 86 20.22 12.12 -2.97
CA ASN A 86 21.03 13.06 -3.75
C ASN A 86 20.44 13.32 -5.14
N LYS A 87 19.85 12.31 -5.79
CA LYS A 87 19.20 12.46 -7.10
C LYS A 87 17.95 13.34 -7.03
N ILE A 88 17.18 13.23 -5.95
CA ILE A 88 15.92 13.98 -5.76
C ILE A 88 16.18 15.42 -5.29
N THR A 89 17.27 15.64 -4.54
CA THR A 89 17.64 16.98 -4.07
C THR A 89 18.61 17.71 -5.00
N ASP A 90 19.00 17.10 -6.13
CA ASP A 90 19.74 17.77 -7.19
C ASP A 90 18.96 19.01 -7.63
N GLU A 91 19.62 20.16 -7.78
CA GLU A 91 18.99 21.43 -8.15
C GLU A 91 18.26 21.34 -9.52
N ASN A 92 18.65 20.36 -10.34
CA ASN A 92 18.01 20.08 -11.63
C ASN A 92 16.82 19.12 -11.54
N PHE A 93 16.51 18.60 -10.35
CA PHE A 93 15.38 17.71 -10.14
C PHE A 93 14.09 18.50 -10.10
N ASN A 94 13.53 18.74 -11.28
CA ASN A 94 12.17 19.25 -11.43
C ASN A 94 11.34 18.29 -12.28
N LEU A 95 10.40 17.62 -11.60
CA LEU A 95 9.36 16.82 -12.25
C LEU A 95 8.27 17.77 -12.80
N PRO A 96 7.99 17.75 -14.11
CA PRO A 96 6.94 18.60 -14.68
C PRO A 96 5.55 18.21 -14.15
N ASN A 97 4.64 19.17 -14.08
CA ASN A 97 3.22 18.93 -13.79
C ASN A 97 2.48 18.82 -15.13
N LEU A 98 2.02 17.61 -15.48
CA LEU A 98 1.34 17.40 -16.75
C LEU A 98 -0.08 17.97 -16.78
N LYS A 99 -0.48 18.40 -17.98
CA LYS A 99 -1.86 18.75 -18.32
C LYS A 99 -2.59 17.52 -18.84
N TRP A 100 -3.79 17.26 -18.33
CA TRP A 100 -4.62 16.08 -18.61
C TRP A 100 -5.15 15.95 -20.05
N GLU A 101 -4.76 16.87 -20.93
CA GLU A 101 -5.35 17.05 -22.26
C GLU A 101 -4.87 16.00 -23.29
N SER A 102 -3.84 15.20 -22.96
CA SER A 102 -3.12 14.35 -23.94
C SER A 102 -3.44 12.85 -23.91
N GLY A 103 -4.45 12.43 -23.13
CA GLY A 103 -4.87 11.02 -23.02
C GLY A 103 -4.05 10.21 -22.00
N PHE A 104 -4.61 9.11 -21.49
CA PHE A 104 -4.05 8.31 -20.39
C PHE A 104 -3.77 6.86 -20.82
N ASP A 105 -2.59 6.34 -20.49
CA ASP A 105 -2.20 4.95 -20.79
C ASP A 105 -2.40 3.98 -19.61
N GLY A 106 -2.82 4.48 -18.44
CA GLY A 106 -3.07 3.68 -17.25
C GLY A 106 -2.01 3.78 -16.14
N ASN A 107 -0.77 4.22 -16.39
CA ASN A 107 0.22 4.29 -15.31
C ASN A 107 0.16 5.63 -14.57
N LEU A 108 -0.06 5.57 -13.26
CA LEU A 108 -0.09 6.73 -12.38
C LEU A 108 1.09 6.66 -11.41
N PHE A 109 1.96 7.65 -11.48
CA PHE A 109 3.07 7.86 -10.58
C PHE A 109 2.74 9.01 -9.63
N ILE A 110 2.85 8.79 -8.33
CA ILE A 110 2.56 9.83 -7.35
C ILE A 110 3.80 10.09 -6.50
N TYR A 111 4.16 11.35 -6.40
CA TYR A 111 5.31 11.86 -5.66
C TYR A 111 4.85 12.87 -4.63
N GLU A 112 5.37 12.75 -3.42
CA GLU A 112 5.21 13.73 -2.35
C GLU A 112 6.60 14.15 -1.88
N ILE A 113 6.83 15.45 -1.78
CA ILE A 113 8.06 16.01 -1.22
C ILE A 113 7.68 16.97 -0.11
N LYS A 114 8.33 16.83 1.04
CA LYS A 114 8.35 17.83 2.10
C LYS A 114 9.80 18.24 2.32
N ASN A 115 10.08 19.54 2.22
CA ASN A 115 11.38 20.12 2.54
C ASN A 115 11.16 21.25 3.55
N PHE A 116 11.54 21.02 4.80
CA PHE A 116 11.18 21.84 5.95
C PHE A 116 9.67 22.12 5.98
N ASN A 117 9.28 23.37 5.71
CA ASN A 117 7.88 23.83 5.73
C ASN A 117 7.23 23.85 4.33
N PHE A 118 7.99 23.50 3.28
CA PHE A 118 7.45 23.42 1.93
C PHE A 118 6.96 22.00 1.64
N TYR A 119 5.73 21.90 1.14
CA TYR A 119 5.13 20.64 0.73
C TYR A 119 4.74 20.74 -0.75
N ASP A 120 5.10 19.72 -1.51
CA ASP A 120 4.78 19.56 -2.92
C ASP A 120 4.19 18.17 -3.17
N TYR A 121 3.15 18.15 -3.98
CA TYR A 121 2.45 16.94 -4.42
C TYR A 121 2.40 16.94 -5.93
N LYS A 122 2.94 15.89 -6.54
CA LYS A 122 2.89 15.70 -7.98
C LYS A 122 2.29 14.34 -8.29
N SER A 123 1.23 14.34 -9.09
CA SER A 123 0.70 13.12 -9.69
C SER A 123 0.90 13.20 -11.19
N TYR A 124 1.53 12.18 -11.74
CA TYR A 124 1.83 12.08 -13.14
C TYR A 124 1.17 10.83 -13.70
N ALA A 125 0.33 11.03 -14.70
CA ALA A 125 -0.27 9.98 -15.49
C ALA A 125 0.54 9.87 -16.78
N THR A 126 1.07 8.71 -17.14
CA THR A 126 1.73 8.57 -18.44
C THR A 126 0.71 8.82 -19.56
N CYS A 127 1.11 9.68 -20.50
CA CYS A 127 0.32 10.00 -21.68
C CYS A 127 0.90 9.27 -22.90
N CYS A 128 0.03 8.77 -23.78
CA CYS A 128 0.47 8.06 -24.99
C CYS A 128 1.32 8.93 -25.95
N ASN A 129 1.26 10.26 -25.82
CA ASN A 129 1.72 11.20 -26.85
C ASN A 129 2.78 12.22 -26.42
N ASP A 130 3.11 12.34 -25.12
CA ASP A 130 4.15 13.29 -24.66
C ASP A 130 5.38 12.56 -24.11
N ILE A 131 6.31 12.29 -25.01
CA ILE A 131 7.53 11.52 -24.74
C ILE A 131 8.49 12.29 -23.84
N SER A 132 8.49 13.62 -23.88
CA SER A 132 9.55 14.44 -23.27
C SER A 132 9.41 14.60 -21.75
N GLU A 133 8.20 14.85 -21.27
CA GLU A 133 7.90 14.95 -19.83
C GLU A 133 7.80 13.58 -19.17
N ALA A 134 7.22 12.59 -19.88
CA ALA A 134 7.22 11.18 -19.47
C ALA A 134 8.63 10.67 -19.20
N LYS A 135 9.60 11.10 -20.01
CA LYS A 135 10.97 10.67 -19.90
C LYS A 135 11.55 10.89 -18.51
N LYS A 136 11.31 12.05 -17.87
CA LYS A 136 11.87 12.35 -16.56
C LYS A 136 11.30 11.44 -15.45
N HIS A 137 10.00 11.15 -15.51
CA HIS A 137 9.36 10.24 -14.56
C HIS A 137 9.83 8.80 -14.76
N LEU A 138 9.93 8.36 -16.01
CA LEU A 138 10.46 7.03 -16.37
C LEU A 138 11.94 6.91 -15.97
N GLU A 139 12.79 7.89 -16.28
CA GLU A 139 14.21 7.93 -15.89
C GLU A 139 14.38 7.85 -14.37
N LEU A 140 13.52 8.53 -13.59
CA LEU A 140 13.54 8.43 -12.13
C LEU A 140 13.13 7.03 -11.66
N ASN A 141 12.05 6.48 -12.22
CA ASN A 141 11.58 5.14 -11.89
C ASN A 141 12.63 4.07 -12.24
N ASP A 142 13.25 4.16 -13.41
CA ASP A 142 14.34 3.30 -13.86
C ASP A 142 15.57 3.44 -12.96
N PHE A 143 15.90 4.66 -12.55
CA PHE A 143 16.97 4.89 -11.58
C PHE A 143 16.68 4.22 -10.24
N ILE A 144 15.47 4.40 -9.68
CA ILE A 144 15.07 3.77 -8.40
C ILE A 144 15.11 2.24 -8.51
N THR A 145 14.52 1.68 -9.57
CA THR A 145 14.47 0.23 -9.81
C THR A 145 15.84 -0.36 -10.12
N SER A 146 16.79 0.41 -10.66
CA SER A 146 18.18 -0.02 -10.83
C SER A 146 18.95 -0.14 -9.51
N LEU A 147 18.55 0.59 -8.47
CA LEU A 147 19.20 0.57 -7.16
C LEU A 147 18.58 -0.46 -6.21
N ILE A 148 17.26 -0.65 -6.30
CA ILE A 148 16.49 -1.50 -5.39
C ILE A 148 16.00 -2.73 -6.16
N ASP A 149 16.32 -3.92 -5.67
CA ASP A 149 15.73 -5.16 -6.21
C ASP A 149 14.29 -5.30 -5.73
N ILE A 150 13.41 -4.49 -6.32
CA ILE A 150 11.98 -4.45 -6.01
C ILE A 150 11.35 -5.81 -6.29
N LYS A 151 11.85 -6.56 -7.29
CA LYS A 151 11.32 -7.88 -7.64
C LYS A 151 11.58 -8.89 -6.53
N GLU A 152 12.81 -8.98 -6.03
CA GLU A 152 13.15 -9.88 -4.92
C GLU A 152 12.38 -9.52 -3.64
N ILE A 153 12.32 -8.22 -3.30
CA ILE A 153 11.60 -7.75 -2.12
C ILE A 153 10.10 -8.04 -2.26
N SER A 154 9.51 -7.77 -3.42
CA SER A 154 8.09 -8.04 -3.72
C SER A 154 7.76 -9.54 -3.64
N ASN A 155 8.64 -10.40 -4.16
CA ASN A 155 8.48 -11.85 -4.03
C ASN A 155 8.53 -12.29 -2.55
N THR A 156 9.48 -11.75 -1.79
CA THR A 156 9.62 -12.01 -0.36
C THR A 156 8.36 -11.59 0.40
N PHE A 157 7.82 -10.41 0.10
CA PHE A 157 6.56 -9.93 0.67
C PHE A 157 5.39 -10.85 0.29
N SER A 158 5.24 -11.17 -0.99
CA SER A 158 4.13 -11.98 -1.54
C SER A 158 4.06 -13.37 -0.89
N ASN A 159 5.22 -13.99 -0.66
CA ASN A 159 5.32 -15.28 0.01
C ASN A 159 4.87 -15.25 1.47
N GLN A 160 4.94 -14.09 2.13
CA GLN A 160 4.60 -13.93 3.54
C GLN A 160 3.15 -13.49 3.76
N ILE A 161 2.43 -13.08 2.70
CA ILE A 161 1.02 -12.69 2.79
C ILE A 161 0.21 -13.87 3.36
N PRO A 162 -0.48 -13.70 4.51
CA PRO A 162 -1.24 -14.79 5.14
C PRO A 162 -2.62 -15.00 4.50
N PHE A 163 -3.05 -14.10 3.61
CA PHE A 163 -4.37 -14.13 3.00
C PHE A 163 -4.40 -15.05 1.77
N VAL A 164 -5.51 -15.77 1.63
CA VAL A 164 -5.79 -16.56 0.41
C VAL A 164 -6.11 -15.62 -0.74
N CYS A 165 -6.98 -14.63 -0.52
CA CYS A 165 -7.33 -13.61 -1.50
C CYS A 165 -7.08 -12.22 -0.89
N TYR A 166 -6.41 -11.36 -1.64
CA TYR A 166 -6.02 -10.02 -1.20
C TYR A 166 -6.00 -9.05 -2.38
N LYS A 167 -6.00 -7.76 -2.10
CA LYS A 167 -5.86 -6.71 -3.12
C LYS A 167 -4.85 -5.65 -2.68
N ASN A 168 -4.23 -5.03 -3.68
CA ASN A 168 -3.37 -3.87 -3.52
C ASN A 168 -4.21 -2.58 -3.36
N TYR A 169 -3.56 -1.46 -3.05
CA TYR A 169 -4.24 -0.16 -3.01
C TYR A 169 -4.82 0.16 -4.39
N ASN A 170 -6.07 0.64 -4.44
CA ASN A 170 -6.79 0.92 -5.69
C ASN A 170 -6.85 -0.24 -6.72
N GLY A 171 -6.48 -1.47 -6.33
CA GLY A 171 -6.53 -2.62 -7.23
C GLY A 171 -7.96 -2.92 -7.69
N ALA A 172 -8.20 -2.89 -8.99
CA ALA A 172 -9.49 -3.22 -9.60
C ALA A 172 -9.86 -4.72 -9.45
N TYR A 173 -8.88 -5.57 -9.15
CA TYR A 173 -9.04 -7.00 -8.97
C TYR A 173 -8.33 -7.49 -7.71
N GLY A 174 -8.84 -8.58 -7.14
CA GLY A 174 -8.18 -9.33 -6.09
C GLY A 174 -7.25 -10.39 -6.68
N THR A 175 -6.13 -10.64 -6.01
CA THR A 175 -5.24 -11.78 -6.26
C THR A 175 -5.58 -12.89 -5.29
N CYS A 176 -5.80 -14.10 -5.78
CA CYS A 176 -5.97 -15.28 -4.94
C CYS A 176 -4.81 -16.26 -5.15
N LYS A 177 -4.23 -16.74 -4.06
CA LYS A 177 -3.23 -17.82 -4.09
C LYS A 177 -3.91 -19.10 -4.58
N VAL A 178 -3.27 -19.79 -5.53
CA VAL A 178 -3.73 -21.10 -5.98
C VAL A 178 -3.46 -22.09 -4.85
N GLU A 179 -4.52 -22.51 -4.17
CA GLU A 179 -4.43 -23.57 -3.18
C GLU A 179 -4.46 -24.94 -3.88
N GLU A 180 -3.38 -25.71 -3.77
CA GLU A 180 -3.39 -27.10 -4.24
C GLU A 180 -4.57 -27.87 -3.62
N LEU A 181 -5.19 -28.77 -4.38
CA LEU A 181 -6.37 -29.58 -4.00
C LEU A 181 -6.24 -30.28 -2.62
N LYS A 182 -5.01 -30.52 -2.13
CA LYS A 182 -4.73 -31.06 -0.79
C LYS A 182 -5.17 -30.11 0.34
N THR A 183 -5.10 -28.80 0.13
CA THR A 183 -5.45 -27.75 1.08
C THR A 183 -6.97 -27.55 1.18
N ASN A 184 -7.71 -27.77 0.09
CA ASN A 184 -9.17 -27.74 0.07
C ASN A 184 -9.82 -28.76 1.03
N LYS A 185 -9.24 -29.96 1.19
CA LYS A 185 -9.69 -30.91 2.22
C LYS A 185 -9.46 -30.37 3.65
N LYS A 186 -8.32 -29.69 3.88
CA LYS A 186 -8.00 -29.06 5.17
C LYS A 186 -8.90 -27.87 5.47
N ILE A 187 -9.24 -27.06 4.47
CA ILE A 187 -10.15 -25.91 4.59
C ILE A 187 -11.59 -26.35 4.79
N ARG A 188 -12.06 -27.38 4.09
CA ARG A 188 -13.36 -28.01 4.39
C ARG A 188 -13.40 -28.52 5.83
N LYS A 189 -12.30 -29.09 6.33
CA LYS A 189 -12.19 -29.53 7.74
C LYS A 189 -12.22 -28.35 8.71
N TYR A 190 -11.50 -27.26 8.43
CA TYR A 190 -11.49 -26.03 9.23
C TYR A 190 -12.86 -25.32 9.25
N ASN A 191 -13.50 -25.16 8.09
CA ASN A 191 -14.82 -24.54 7.98
C ASN A 191 -15.91 -25.39 8.65
N ARG A 192 -15.79 -26.73 8.60
CA ARG A 192 -16.64 -27.65 9.39
C ARG A 192 -16.43 -27.46 10.88
N SER A 193 -15.19 -27.38 11.36
CA SER A 193 -14.91 -27.14 12.79
C SER A 193 -15.41 -25.78 13.26
N LYS A 194 -15.33 -24.73 12.42
CA LYS A 194 -15.86 -23.40 12.72
C LYS A 194 -17.40 -23.40 12.82
N LYS A 195 -18.09 -24.05 11.87
CA LYS A 195 -19.55 -24.24 11.94
C LYS A 195 -19.97 -25.04 13.18
N LEU A 196 -19.26 -26.12 13.50
CA LEU A 196 -19.53 -26.93 14.69
C LEU A 196 -19.31 -26.15 15.99
N SER A 197 -18.32 -25.25 16.05
CA SER A 197 -18.11 -24.38 17.21
C SER A 197 -19.18 -23.29 17.36
N GLN A 198 -19.82 -22.88 16.27
CA GLN A 198 -20.96 -21.95 16.27
C GLN A 198 -22.31 -22.66 16.55
N CYS A 199 -22.38 -23.97 16.34
CA CYS A 199 -23.55 -24.81 16.63
C CYS A 199 -23.44 -25.53 18.00
N LYS A 200 -22.86 -24.90 19.03
CA LYS A 200 -23.13 -25.34 20.40
C LYS A 200 -24.49 -24.77 20.84
N PRO A 201 -25.50 -25.58 21.17
CA PRO A 201 -26.74 -25.07 21.70
C PRO A 201 -26.48 -24.44 23.06
N SER A 202 -26.84 -23.16 23.21
CA SER A 202 -27.30 -22.63 24.49
C SER A 202 -28.55 -23.39 24.93
N GLU A 203 -28.70 -23.52 26.25
CA GLU A 203 -29.88 -24.01 26.98
C GLU A 203 -29.91 -25.51 27.34
N GLN A 204 -29.41 -25.76 28.56
CA GLN A 204 -29.98 -26.78 29.44
C GLN A 204 -31.49 -26.53 29.58
N ARG A 205 -32.33 -27.38 28.99
CA ARG A 205 -33.76 -27.41 29.33
C ARG A 205 -33.96 -28.18 30.64
N PRO A 206 -34.76 -27.69 31.59
CA PRO A 206 -35.02 -28.38 32.84
C PRO A 206 -35.85 -29.65 32.60
N LYS A 207 -35.50 -30.74 33.29
CA LYS A 207 -36.25 -32.00 33.28
C LYS A 207 -37.61 -31.78 33.93
N ILE A 208 -38.68 -31.91 33.16
CA ILE A 208 -40.05 -32.01 33.68
C ILE A 208 -40.21 -33.42 34.27
N GLN A 209 -40.38 -33.52 35.58
CA GLN A 209 -40.87 -34.73 36.25
C GLN A 209 -42.40 -34.75 36.09
N THR A 210 -42.93 -35.73 35.37
CA THR A 210 -44.35 -36.07 35.42
C THR A 210 -44.57 -37.24 36.37
N PHE A 211 -45.38 -36.98 37.39
CA PHE A 211 -45.85 -37.94 38.38
C PHE A 211 -46.78 -38.98 37.74
N LYS A 212 -46.61 -40.26 38.10
CA LYS A 212 -47.61 -41.30 37.84
C LYS A 212 -48.67 -41.25 38.94
N THR A 213 -49.90 -40.94 38.57
CA THR A 213 -51.08 -41.17 39.41
C THR A 213 -51.42 -42.66 39.42
N SER A 214 -51.69 -43.18 40.61
CA SER A 214 -52.22 -44.54 40.86
C SER A 214 -53.74 -44.53 40.77
#